data_AF-A0A947YS29-F1
#
_entry.id   AF-A0A947YS29-F1
#
_cell.length_a   1.000
_cell.length_b   1.000
_cell.length_c   1.000
_cell.angle_alpha   90.00
_cell.angle_beta   90.00
_cell.angle_gamma   90.00
#
_symmetry.space_group_name_H-M   'P 1'
#
loop_
_entity.id
_entity.type
_entity.pdbx_description
1 polymer ?
#
loop_
_entity_poly.entity_id
_entity_poly.type
_entity_poly.pdbx_seq_one_letter_code
_entity_poly.pdbx_strand_id
1 'polypeptide(L)'
;EALVECRRINIKLNQINDKYAKRKNRYKRDAFAYNLMGIIFEAAKDYNNAFISYRNAYEAYEQDYKPFFEVEPPSQLKKDLLKTAYLNGFAQELAQYEKIFGMKYTHQKNEGGELIFFWNNGLGPVKDEWSINFLIVRGKGGLVTFVNEEYGFSFPFMLDKGADDSVTFSDLKFVRVAFPKYRERKPYYRKAGITASHKEYPLELAQNINEIAFKTLEDRMTRELANSLLRLAFKQAAEKAVSKKAENLGALLSIVNTLSEKSDTRNWQTLPYSISYARIPLPSGENTVEFKSLSPGKSRENVLSFKFNINKGETIFRMFHTLDSIPLEQ
;
A
#
# COMPACT_ATOMS: atom_id res chain seq x y z
N GLU A 1 27.11 2.84 -1.13
CA GLU A 1 25.94 3.59 -0.63
C GLU A 1 24.64 2.77 -0.70
N ALA A 2 24.23 2.26 -1.87
CA ALA A 2 22.99 1.46 -2.03
C ALA A 2 22.83 0.28 -1.05
N LEU A 3 23.89 -0.49 -0.78
CA LEU A 3 23.84 -1.59 0.21
C LEU A 3 23.58 -1.12 1.65
N VAL A 4 24.07 0.09 1.99
CA VAL A 4 23.81 0.70 3.30
C VAL A 4 22.33 1.09 3.39
N GLU A 5 21.77 1.64 2.31
CA GLU A 5 20.34 1.96 2.23
C GLU A 5 19.46 0.71 2.30
N CYS A 6 19.81 -0.39 1.62
CA CYS A 6 19.09 -1.66 1.75
C CYS A 6 19.07 -2.16 3.20
N ARG A 7 20.19 -2.05 3.92
CA ARG A 7 20.25 -2.41 5.35
C ARG A 7 19.39 -1.47 6.20
N ARG A 8 19.37 -0.17 5.92
CA ARG A 8 18.50 0.82 6.59
C ARG A 8 17.03 0.52 6.35
N ILE A 9 16.64 0.19 5.12
CA ILE A 9 15.28 -0.24 4.75
C ILE A 9 14.91 -1.48 5.56
N ASN A 10 15.76 -2.50 5.60
CA ASN A 10 15.51 -3.72 6.37
C ASN A 10 15.28 -3.43 7.86
N ILE A 11 16.15 -2.61 8.46
CA ILE A 11 16.01 -2.19 9.86
C ILE A 11 14.67 -1.47 10.06
N LYS A 12 14.28 -0.58 9.13
CA LYS A 12 13.03 0.17 9.25
C LYS A 12 11.81 -0.73 9.12
N LEU A 13 11.83 -1.68 8.19
CA LEU A 13 10.78 -2.68 8.02
C LEU A 13 10.62 -3.52 9.29
N ASN A 14 11.72 -3.98 9.88
CA ASN A 14 11.70 -4.73 11.13
C ASN A 14 11.12 -3.90 12.29
N GLN A 15 11.54 -2.63 12.45
CA GLN A 15 10.98 -1.73 13.47
C GLN A 15 9.47 -1.51 13.31
N ILE A 16 9.00 -1.40 12.06
CA ILE A 16 7.56 -1.27 11.77
C ILE A 16 6.85 -2.57 12.17
N ASN A 17 7.40 -3.72 11.78
CA ASN A 17 6.82 -5.02 12.12
C ASN A 17 6.70 -5.22 13.64
N ASP A 18 7.78 -4.92 14.40
CA ASP A 18 7.81 -5.05 15.86
C ASP A 18 6.77 -4.18 16.55
N LYS A 19 6.63 -2.93 16.13
CA LYS A 19 5.62 -1.99 16.66
C LYS A 19 4.19 -2.49 16.48
N TYR A 20 3.96 -3.37 15.50
CA TYR A 20 2.64 -3.86 15.13
C TYR A 20 2.48 -5.38 15.23
N ALA A 21 3.40 -6.10 15.88
CA ALA A 21 3.42 -7.56 15.98
C ALA A 21 2.09 -8.16 16.47
N LYS A 22 1.41 -7.52 17.43
CA LYS A 22 0.12 -7.94 18.00
C LYS A 22 -1.12 -7.58 17.17
N ARG A 23 -0.98 -6.96 16.00
CA ARG A 23 -2.10 -6.50 15.15
C ARG A 23 -2.17 -7.37 13.89
N LYS A 24 -3.20 -8.21 13.77
CA LYS A 24 -3.29 -9.28 12.76
C LYS A 24 -3.37 -8.80 11.29
N ASN A 25 -3.82 -7.56 11.02
CA ASN A 25 -4.24 -7.15 9.68
C ASN A 25 -3.50 -5.93 9.08
N ARG A 26 -2.24 -5.66 9.46
CA ARG A 26 -1.49 -4.52 8.90
C ARG A 26 -0.38 -4.96 7.94
N TYR A 27 -0.06 -4.07 7.02
CA TYR A 27 1.16 -4.03 6.20
C TYR A 27 2.43 -4.21 7.07
N LYS A 28 2.78 -5.46 7.38
CA LYS A 28 3.90 -5.85 8.25
C LYS A 28 5.18 -6.06 7.45
N ARG A 29 5.02 -6.57 6.23
CA ARG A 29 6.07 -6.87 5.27
C ARG A 29 5.78 -6.13 3.99
N ASP A 30 6.81 -5.56 3.38
CA ASP A 30 6.71 -4.96 2.05
C ASP A 30 7.38 -5.91 1.05
N ALA A 31 6.56 -6.66 0.31
CA ALA A 31 7.03 -7.65 -0.65
C ALA A 31 7.85 -7.00 -1.77
N PHE A 32 7.45 -5.80 -2.22
CA PHE A 32 8.19 -5.06 -3.23
C PHE A 32 9.53 -4.54 -2.69
N ALA A 33 9.57 -4.02 -1.45
CA ALA A 33 10.82 -3.58 -0.85
C ALA A 33 11.82 -4.74 -0.70
N TYR A 34 11.38 -5.92 -0.27
CA TYR A 34 12.23 -7.11 -0.21
C TYR A 34 12.72 -7.54 -1.60
N ASN A 35 11.86 -7.49 -2.61
CA ASN A 35 12.23 -7.80 -3.98
C ASN A 35 13.29 -6.82 -4.50
N LEU A 36 13.07 -5.51 -4.33
CA LEU A 36 14.02 -4.47 -4.69
C LEU A 36 15.37 -4.63 -3.97
N MET A 37 15.35 -4.95 -2.68
CA MET A 37 16.56 -5.26 -1.92
C MET A 37 17.30 -6.47 -2.53
N GLY A 38 16.57 -7.53 -2.88
CA GLY A 38 17.13 -8.71 -3.55
C GLY A 38 17.83 -8.34 -4.85
N ILE A 39 17.19 -7.52 -5.69
CA ILE A 39 17.76 -7.03 -6.96
C ILE A 39 19.04 -6.21 -6.71
N ILE A 40 19.05 -5.34 -5.71
CA ILE A 40 20.22 -4.51 -5.39
C ILE A 40 21.38 -5.36 -4.83
N PHE A 41 21.10 -6.31 -3.93
CA PHE A 41 22.12 -7.23 -3.42
C PHE A 41 22.71 -8.09 -4.54
N GLU A 42 21.86 -8.60 -5.44
CA GLU A 42 22.31 -9.40 -6.57
C GLU A 42 23.16 -8.58 -7.55
N ALA A 43 22.77 -7.35 -7.85
CA ALA A 43 23.57 -6.42 -8.66
C ALA A 43 24.95 -6.14 -8.04
N ALA A 44 25.03 -6.15 -6.70
CA ALA A 44 26.28 -6.04 -5.95
C ALA A 44 27.03 -7.37 -5.78
N LYS A 45 26.54 -8.47 -6.39
CA LYS A 45 27.07 -9.84 -6.29
C LYS A 45 27.04 -10.42 -4.86
N ASP A 46 26.23 -9.85 -3.98
CA ASP A 46 25.96 -10.37 -2.65
C ASP A 46 24.80 -11.38 -2.72
N TYR A 47 25.09 -12.55 -3.30
CA TYR A 47 24.06 -13.53 -3.63
C TYR A 47 23.37 -14.13 -2.40
N ASN A 48 24.04 -14.20 -1.26
CA ASN A 48 23.44 -14.73 -0.03
C ASN A 48 22.36 -13.78 0.50
N ASN A 49 22.66 -12.48 0.62
CA ASN A 49 21.66 -11.50 1.02
C ASN A 49 20.56 -11.31 -0.04
N ALA A 50 20.91 -11.47 -1.32
CA ALA A 50 19.93 -11.49 -2.40
C ALA A 50 18.93 -12.65 -2.23
N PHE A 51 19.42 -13.87 -2.00
CA PHE A 51 18.59 -15.06 -1.77
C PHE A 51 17.63 -14.86 -0.59
N ILE A 52 18.15 -14.39 0.56
CA ILE A 52 17.32 -14.12 1.75
C ILE A 52 16.23 -13.09 1.43
N SER A 53 16.58 -12.02 0.72
CA SER A 53 15.63 -10.96 0.36
C SER A 53 14.56 -11.46 -0.61
N TYR A 54 14.95 -12.23 -1.63
CA TYR A 54 14.00 -12.84 -2.57
C TYR A 54 13.07 -13.86 -1.91
N ARG A 55 13.58 -14.66 -0.98
CA ARG A 55 12.75 -15.58 -0.19
C ARG A 55 11.72 -14.81 0.63
N ASN A 56 12.15 -13.78 1.35
CA ASN A 56 11.25 -12.94 2.15
C ASN A 56 10.21 -12.22 1.27
N ALA A 57 10.60 -11.78 0.07
CA ALA A 57 9.69 -11.19 -0.90
C ALA A 57 8.63 -12.21 -1.34
N TYR A 58 9.04 -13.41 -1.74
CA TYR A 58 8.14 -14.49 -2.15
C TYR A 58 7.14 -14.85 -1.04
N GLU A 59 7.63 -15.03 0.19
CA GLU A 59 6.79 -15.32 1.36
C GLU A 59 5.80 -14.18 1.65
N ALA A 60 6.23 -12.92 1.56
CA ALA A 60 5.35 -11.77 1.72
C ALA A 60 4.29 -11.68 0.60
N TYR A 61 4.64 -12.04 -0.64
CA TYR A 61 3.66 -12.12 -1.72
C TYR A 61 2.61 -13.19 -1.46
N GLU A 62 3.02 -14.41 -1.13
CA GLU A 62 2.11 -15.54 -0.90
C GLU A 62 1.22 -15.36 0.32
N GLN A 63 1.77 -14.87 1.44
CA GLN A 63 1.06 -14.85 2.73
C GLN A 63 0.30 -13.55 2.98
N ASP A 64 0.75 -12.43 2.40
CA ASP A 64 0.15 -11.12 2.64
C ASP A 64 -0.46 -10.54 1.36
N TYR A 65 0.30 -10.41 0.28
CA TYR A 65 -0.18 -9.64 -0.87
C TYR A 65 -1.23 -10.35 -1.70
N LYS A 66 -1.08 -11.65 -1.93
CA LYS A 66 -2.06 -12.46 -2.64
C LYS A 66 -3.42 -12.47 -1.92
N PRO A 67 -3.52 -12.80 -0.62
CA PRO A 67 -4.82 -12.85 0.07
C PRO A 67 -5.43 -11.48 0.36
N PHE A 68 -4.62 -10.43 0.59
CA PHE A 68 -5.16 -9.12 1.01
C PHE A 68 -5.20 -8.05 -0.09
N PHE A 69 -4.34 -8.15 -1.11
CA PHE A 69 -4.20 -7.14 -2.16
C PHE A 69 -4.29 -7.71 -3.59
N GLU A 70 -4.56 -9.02 -3.74
CA GLU A 70 -4.68 -9.70 -5.04
C GLU A 70 -3.43 -9.56 -5.94
N VAL A 71 -2.25 -9.42 -5.34
CA VAL A 71 -0.98 -9.33 -6.08
C VAL A 71 -0.18 -10.62 -5.89
N GLU A 72 -0.03 -11.37 -6.97
CA GLU A 72 0.76 -12.61 -7.03
C GLU A 72 2.28 -12.33 -7.04
N PRO A 73 3.12 -13.28 -6.60
CA PRO A 73 4.57 -13.13 -6.73
C PRO A 73 4.98 -13.07 -8.21
N PRO A 74 5.75 -12.05 -8.63
CA PRO A 74 6.26 -11.94 -9.99
C PRO A 74 7.01 -13.18 -10.45
N SER A 75 6.82 -13.58 -11.69
CA SER A 75 7.52 -14.72 -12.31
C SER A 75 9.02 -14.48 -12.34
N GLN A 76 9.45 -13.24 -12.59
CA GLN A 76 10.85 -12.86 -12.52
C GLN A 76 11.44 -13.06 -11.11
N LEU A 77 10.72 -12.71 -10.03
CA LEU A 77 11.15 -12.96 -8.65
C LEU A 77 11.39 -14.46 -8.41
N LYS A 78 10.51 -15.33 -8.92
CA LYS A 78 10.68 -16.80 -8.81
C LYS A 78 11.97 -17.26 -9.49
N LYS A 79 12.26 -16.73 -10.69
CA LYS A 79 13.51 -17.03 -11.42
C LYS A 79 14.75 -16.53 -10.66
N ASP A 80 14.67 -15.33 -10.09
CA ASP A 80 15.78 -14.72 -9.35
C ASP A 80 16.07 -15.47 -8.03
N LEU A 81 15.02 -15.97 -7.37
CA LEU A 81 15.16 -16.85 -6.20
C LEU A 81 15.87 -18.16 -6.55
N LEU A 82 15.48 -18.83 -7.65
CA LEU A 82 16.16 -20.04 -8.11
C LEU A 82 17.63 -19.75 -8.52
N LYS A 83 17.86 -18.65 -9.24
CA LYS A 83 19.21 -18.20 -9.65
C LYS A 83 20.11 -18.02 -8.44
N THR A 84 19.65 -17.30 -7.43
CA THR A 84 20.45 -17.05 -6.23
C THR A 84 20.63 -18.29 -5.36
N ALA A 85 19.64 -19.19 -5.28
CA ALA A 85 19.81 -20.48 -4.62
C ALA A 85 20.94 -21.30 -5.27
N TYR A 86 20.93 -21.39 -6.61
CA TYR A 86 21.98 -22.05 -7.37
C TYR A 86 23.35 -21.42 -7.16
N LEU A 87 23.46 -20.08 -7.26
CA LEU A 87 24.73 -19.36 -7.12
C LEU A 87 25.37 -19.49 -5.72
N ASN A 88 24.56 -19.69 -4.68
CA ASN A 88 25.05 -19.95 -3.31
C ASN A 88 25.35 -21.44 -3.05
N GLY A 89 25.01 -22.36 -3.96
CA GLY A 89 25.12 -23.80 -3.73
C GLY A 89 24.04 -24.37 -2.80
N PHE A 90 22.92 -23.67 -2.62
CA PHE A 90 21.78 -24.09 -1.79
C PHE A 90 20.93 -25.14 -2.53
N ALA A 91 21.48 -26.33 -2.72
CA ALA A 91 20.89 -27.38 -3.56
C ALA A 91 19.53 -27.88 -3.04
N GLN A 92 19.33 -27.92 -1.71
CA GLN A 92 18.07 -28.35 -1.10
C GLN A 92 16.96 -27.33 -1.34
N GLU A 93 17.24 -26.05 -1.08
CA GLU A 93 16.34 -24.94 -1.30
C GLU A 93 16.02 -24.78 -2.78
N LEU A 94 17.02 -24.93 -3.66
CA LEU A 94 16.81 -24.93 -5.10
C LEU A 94 15.80 -26.02 -5.49
N ALA A 95 16.04 -27.28 -5.11
CA ALA A 95 15.14 -28.39 -5.42
C ALA A 95 13.73 -28.18 -4.85
N GLN A 96 13.62 -27.60 -3.66
CA GLN A 96 12.35 -27.24 -3.04
C GLN A 96 11.59 -26.21 -3.88
N TYR A 97 12.21 -25.08 -4.22
CA TYR A 97 11.56 -24.02 -4.98
C TYR A 97 11.28 -24.42 -6.43
N GLU A 98 12.12 -25.23 -7.06
CA GLU A 98 11.83 -25.81 -8.38
C GLU A 98 10.54 -26.62 -8.36
N LYS A 99 10.32 -27.42 -7.31
CA LYS A 99 9.09 -28.18 -7.12
C LYS A 99 7.89 -27.26 -6.86
N ILE A 100 8.04 -26.26 -5.99
CA ILE A 100 6.97 -25.29 -5.66
C ILE A 100 6.54 -24.52 -6.91
N PHE A 101 7.50 -24.10 -7.75
CA PHE A 101 7.21 -23.29 -8.93
C PHE A 101 6.86 -24.12 -10.16
N GLY A 102 7.13 -25.43 -10.16
CA GLY A 102 7.02 -26.26 -11.36
C GLY A 102 8.01 -25.82 -12.45
N MET A 103 9.17 -25.28 -12.07
CA MET A 103 10.18 -24.72 -12.97
C MET A 103 11.53 -25.35 -12.67
N LYS A 104 12.33 -25.64 -13.70
CA LYS A 104 13.74 -26.04 -13.52
C LYS A 104 14.66 -24.87 -13.82
N TYR A 105 15.64 -24.66 -12.95
CA TYR A 105 16.67 -23.66 -13.18
C TYR A 105 17.71 -24.21 -14.16
N THR A 106 18.03 -23.43 -15.17
CA THR A 106 19.15 -23.70 -16.07
C THR A 106 20.07 -22.49 -16.05
N HIS A 107 21.31 -22.71 -15.62
CA HIS A 107 22.29 -21.65 -15.62
C HIS A 107 22.59 -21.21 -17.05
N GLN A 108 22.33 -19.94 -17.35
CA GLN A 108 22.70 -19.32 -18.61
C GLN A 108 23.83 -18.34 -18.35
N LYS A 109 24.93 -18.52 -19.08
CA LYS A 109 26.07 -17.61 -19.00
C LYS A 109 25.67 -16.29 -19.66
N ASN A 110 25.52 -15.23 -18.86
CA ASN A 110 25.26 -13.89 -19.41
C ASN A 110 26.56 -13.34 -20.00
N GLU A 111 26.56 -13.11 -21.31
CA GLU A 111 27.68 -12.48 -22.03
C GLU A 111 27.59 -10.94 -22.04
N GLY A 112 26.44 -10.39 -21.65
CA GLY A 112 26.19 -8.96 -21.51
C GLY A 112 25.86 -8.54 -20.08
N GLY A 113 25.02 -7.52 -19.94
CA GLY A 113 24.51 -7.02 -18.66
C GLY A 113 23.00 -7.16 -18.58
N GLU A 114 22.40 -6.52 -17.57
CA GLU A 114 20.97 -6.57 -17.31
C GLU A 114 20.43 -5.16 -17.08
N LEU A 115 19.24 -4.88 -17.61
CA LEU A 115 18.46 -3.68 -17.31
C LEU A 115 17.28 -4.07 -16.42
N ILE A 116 17.17 -3.42 -15.26
CA ILE A 116 15.98 -3.47 -14.41
C ILE A 116 15.16 -2.23 -14.69
N PHE A 117 14.02 -2.42 -15.36
CA PHE A 117 13.12 -1.33 -15.71
C PHE A 117 11.92 -1.34 -14.78
N PHE A 118 11.75 -0.27 -14.00
CA PHE A 118 10.58 0.00 -13.17
C PHE A 118 9.65 0.97 -13.87
N TRP A 119 8.39 0.59 -13.96
CA TRP A 119 7.31 1.45 -14.41
C TRP A 119 6.40 1.81 -13.24
N ASN A 120 6.48 3.08 -12.86
CA ASN A 120 5.58 3.73 -11.92
C ASN A 120 4.39 4.24 -12.74
N ASN A 121 3.23 3.63 -12.58
CA ASN A 121 2.04 4.00 -13.34
C ASN A 121 1.11 4.88 -12.51
N GLY A 122 0.63 5.98 -13.09
CA GLY A 122 -0.35 6.88 -12.53
C GLY A 122 0.07 7.52 -11.21
N LEU A 123 -0.91 8.04 -10.49
CA LEU A 123 -0.73 8.63 -9.17
C LEU A 123 -1.62 7.87 -8.17
N GLY A 124 -1.11 7.60 -6.98
CA GLY A 124 -1.83 6.89 -5.92
C GLY A 124 -3.10 7.63 -5.48
N PRO A 125 -3.98 7.04 -4.67
CA PRO A 125 -5.24 7.67 -4.32
C PRO A 125 -5.04 8.98 -3.54
N VAL A 126 -6.00 9.91 -3.70
CA VAL A 126 -6.04 11.11 -2.87
C VAL A 126 -6.85 10.86 -1.61
N LYS A 127 -6.36 11.36 -0.47
CA LYS A 127 -7.10 11.28 0.78
C LYS A 127 -8.12 12.40 0.81
N ASP A 128 -9.35 12.05 1.11
CA ASP A 128 -10.50 12.93 1.22
C ASP A 128 -11.21 12.65 2.55
N GLU A 129 -12.24 13.41 2.84
CA GLU A 129 -13.07 13.26 4.02
C GLU A 129 -14.52 12.98 3.64
N TRP A 130 -15.18 12.21 4.47
CA TRP A 130 -16.62 12.07 4.47
C TRP A 130 -17.12 12.17 5.89
N SER A 131 -18.39 12.52 6.04
CA SER A 131 -19.03 12.54 7.35
C SER A 131 -20.13 11.49 7.41
N ILE A 132 -20.17 10.78 8.53
CA ILE A 132 -21.16 9.74 8.79
C ILE A 132 -21.98 10.19 9.98
N ASN A 133 -23.30 10.17 9.83
CA ASN A 133 -24.21 10.42 10.94
C ASN A 133 -24.56 9.10 11.61
N PHE A 134 -24.37 9.03 12.91
CA PHE A 134 -24.76 7.90 13.74
C PHE A 134 -25.93 8.29 14.63
N LEU A 135 -26.98 7.47 14.62
CA LEU A 135 -28.06 7.49 15.60
C LEU A 135 -27.56 6.87 16.90
N ILE A 136 -27.85 7.51 18.02
CA ILE A 136 -27.56 6.97 19.35
C ILE A 136 -28.80 6.22 19.87
N VAL A 137 -28.72 4.90 19.91
CA VAL A 137 -29.74 4.01 20.48
C VAL A 137 -29.34 3.62 21.89
N ARG A 138 -30.27 3.74 22.85
CA ARG A 138 -30.02 3.42 24.26
C ARG A 138 -30.67 2.09 24.62
N GLY A 139 -29.88 1.20 25.20
CA GLY A 139 -30.32 -0.08 25.75
C GLY A 139 -30.47 -0.03 27.27
N LYS A 140 -30.84 -1.18 27.85
CA LYS A 140 -30.88 -1.34 29.32
C LYS A 140 -29.46 -1.35 29.90
N GLY A 141 -29.31 -0.93 31.15
CA GLY A 141 -28.07 -1.08 31.90
C GLY A 141 -26.92 -0.13 31.51
N GLY A 142 -27.20 1.00 30.86
CA GLY A 142 -26.17 1.95 30.43
C GLY A 142 -25.52 1.62 29.08
N LEU A 143 -26.05 0.63 28.36
CA LEU A 143 -25.63 0.32 27.00
C LEU A 143 -26.06 1.44 26.04
N VAL A 144 -25.11 1.95 25.28
CA VAL A 144 -25.32 2.93 24.22
C VAL A 144 -24.76 2.39 22.92
N THR A 145 -25.56 2.35 21.87
CA THR A 145 -25.17 1.85 20.56
C THR A 145 -25.22 2.98 19.54
N PHE A 146 -24.11 3.22 18.86
CA PHE A 146 -24.05 4.12 17.71
C PHE A 146 -24.35 3.32 16.45
N VAL A 147 -25.44 3.66 15.77
CA VAL A 147 -25.94 2.95 14.60
C VAL A 147 -25.93 3.86 13.39
N ASN A 148 -25.41 3.36 12.26
CA ASN A 148 -25.63 3.94 10.95
C ASN A 148 -26.16 2.83 10.03
N GLU A 149 -27.41 2.98 9.57
CA GLU A 149 -28.07 1.95 8.75
C GLU A 149 -27.56 1.92 7.31
N GLU A 150 -27.19 3.07 6.74
CA GLU A 150 -26.69 3.19 5.36
C GLU A 150 -25.46 2.31 5.09
N TYR A 151 -24.52 2.29 6.04
CA TYR A 151 -23.28 1.51 5.96
C TYR A 151 -23.31 0.25 6.84
N GLY A 152 -24.44 -0.05 7.50
CA GLY A 152 -24.58 -1.20 8.39
C GLY A 152 -23.68 -1.18 9.62
N PHE A 153 -23.24 0.00 10.07
CA PHE A 153 -22.36 0.14 11.22
C PHE A 153 -23.13 0.12 12.54
N SER A 154 -22.63 -0.65 13.51
CA SER A 154 -23.19 -0.74 14.86
C SER A 154 -22.07 -0.87 15.89
N PHE A 155 -21.95 0.13 16.76
CA PHE A 155 -20.91 0.21 17.78
C PHE A 155 -21.53 0.29 19.18
N PRO A 156 -21.66 -0.84 19.91
CA PRO A 156 -22.14 -0.86 21.28
C PRO A 156 -21.03 -0.47 22.28
N PHE A 157 -21.35 0.41 23.21
CA PHE A 157 -20.48 0.81 24.31
C PHE A 157 -21.24 0.77 25.63
N MET A 158 -20.56 0.27 26.67
CA MET A 158 -21.05 0.39 28.04
C MET A 158 -20.51 1.69 28.63
N LEU A 159 -21.41 2.57 29.06
CA LEU A 159 -21.02 3.75 29.82
C LEU A 159 -20.85 3.35 31.29
N ASP A 160 -19.65 3.57 31.82
CA ASP A 160 -19.37 3.32 33.23
C ASP A 160 -19.99 4.42 34.09
N LYS A 161 -20.61 4.04 35.21
CA LYS A 161 -21.34 4.97 36.10
C LYS A 161 -20.41 5.89 36.91
N GLY A 162 -19.09 5.80 36.74
CA GLY A 162 -18.07 6.52 37.52
C GLY A 162 -17.41 7.70 36.82
N ALA A 163 -17.72 8.00 35.55
CA ALA A 163 -17.20 9.17 34.87
C ALA A 163 -18.10 10.37 35.18
N ASP A 164 -17.67 11.21 36.14
CA ASP A 164 -18.19 12.55 36.47
C ASP A 164 -19.68 12.76 36.11
N ASP A 165 -20.57 12.59 37.10
CA ASP A 165 -22.04 12.66 37.01
C ASP A 165 -22.61 13.88 36.25
N SER A 166 -21.76 14.85 35.91
CA SER A 166 -22.09 16.01 35.08
C SER A 166 -22.15 15.72 33.56
N VAL A 167 -21.50 14.69 33.02
CA VAL A 167 -21.45 14.42 31.56
C VAL A 167 -22.56 13.44 31.15
N THR A 168 -23.81 13.91 31.17
CA THR A 168 -24.95 13.05 30.82
C THR A 168 -25.16 12.99 29.31
N PHE A 169 -24.90 11.83 28.71
CA PHE A 169 -25.19 11.55 27.30
C PHE A 169 -26.69 11.56 26.96
N SER A 170 -27.59 11.71 27.94
CA SER A 170 -29.06 11.60 27.80
C SER A 170 -29.66 12.42 26.67
N ASP A 171 -29.09 13.59 26.36
CA ASP A 171 -29.68 14.52 25.42
C ASP A 171 -29.14 14.40 23.98
N LEU A 172 -28.21 13.47 23.71
CA LEU A 172 -27.61 13.28 22.38
C LEU A 172 -28.43 12.29 21.53
N LYS A 173 -29.01 12.74 20.42
CA LYS A 173 -29.75 11.86 19.49
C LYS A 173 -28.87 11.35 18.35
N PHE A 174 -27.97 12.19 17.86
CA PHE A 174 -27.08 11.87 16.75
C PHE A 174 -25.66 12.37 17.02
N VAL A 175 -24.67 11.70 16.46
CA VAL A 175 -23.27 12.15 16.39
C VAL A 175 -22.83 12.09 14.94
N ARG A 176 -22.26 13.18 14.45
CA ARG A 176 -21.61 13.24 13.14
C ARG A 176 -20.12 13.03 13.33
N VAL A 177 -19.55 12.05 12.63
CA VAL A 177 -18.12 11.73 12.67
C VAL A 177 -17.52 12.02 11.31
N ALA A 178 -16.46 12.82 11.27
CA ALA A 178 -15.62 12.95 10.09
C ALA A 178 -14.64 11.77 10.03
N PHE A 179 -14.60 11.06 8.89
CA PHE A 179 -13.70 9.94 8.69
C PHE A 179 -12.91 10.13 7.39
N PRO A 180 -11.62 9.72 7.33
CA PRO A 180 -10.91 9.73 6.06
C PRO A 180 -11.52 8.71 5.08
N LYS A 181 -11.52 9.06 3.79
CA LYS A 181 -11.72 8.14 2.67
C LYS A 181 -10.59 8.32 1.65
N TYR A 182 -10.38 7.32 0.81
CA TYR A 182 -9.55 7.46 -0.38
C TYR A 182 -10.45 7.68 -1.60
N ARG A 183 -10.02 8.57 -2.50
CA ARG A 183 -10.56 8.70 -3.85
C ARG A 183 -9.52 8.18 -4.83
N GLU A 184 -9.92 7.18 -5.59
CA GLU A 184 -9.07 6.53 -6.58
C GLU A 184 -8.74 7.49 -7.74
N ARG A 185 -7.47 7.58 -8.11
CA ARG A 185 -7.03 8.27 -9.33
C ARG A 185 -6.69 7.21 -10.39
N LYS A 186 -7.68 6.82 -11.19
CA LYS A 186 -7.50 5.75 -12.19
C LYS A 186 -6.40 6.12 -13.19
N PRO A 187 -5.37 5.27 -13.38
CA PRO A 187 -4.30 5.57 -14.31
C PRO A 187 -4.82 5.58 -15.76
N TYR A 188 -4.27 6.47 -16.58
CA TYR A 188 -4.65 6.57 -17.99
C TYR A 188 -4.18 5.33 -18.78
N TYR A 189 -2.96 4.87 -18.52
CA TYR A 189 -2.42 3.64 -19.09
C TYR A 189 -2.75 2.45 -18.20
N ARG A 190 -3.15 1.31 -18.80
CA ARG A 190 -3.48 0.08 -18.05
C ARG A 190 -2.45 -1.03 -18.18
N LYS A 191 -1.69 -1.04 -19.27
CA LYS A 191 -0.66 -2.05 -19.55
C LYS A 191 0.54 -1.38 -20.18
N ALA A 192 1.71 -1.97 -19.98
CA ALA A 192 2.89 -1.65 -20.74
C ALA A 192 3.79 -2.87 -20.91
N GLY A 193 4.63 -2.82 -21.93
CA GLY A 193 5.66 -3.81 -22.22
C GLY A 193 6.95 -3.13 -22.62
N ILE A 194 8.05 -3.87 -22.52
CA ILE A 194 9.36 -3.45 -22.98
C ILE A 194 9.75 -4.27 -24.21
N THR A 195 10.21 -3.63 -25.27
CA THR A 195 10.83 -4.30 -26.42
C THR A 195 12.33 -4.02 -26.43
N ALA A 196 13.15 -5.07 -26.46
CA ALA A 196 14.60 -4.98 -26.59
C ALA A 196 15.12 -6.17 -27.41
N SER A 197 16.07 -5.94 -28.32
CA SER A 197 16.67 -7.00 -29.16
C SER A 197 15.62 -7.90 -29.85
N HIS A 198 14.56 -7.28 -30.39
CA HIS A 198 13.40 -7.95 -31.02
C HIS A 198 12.61 -8.91 -30.12
N LYS A 199 12.80 -8.85 -28.80
CA LYS A 199 12.03 -9.61 -27.81
C LYS A 199 11.17 -8.68 -26.98
N GLU A 200 9.98 -9.15 -26.63
CA GLU A 200 9.08 -8.47 -25.72
C GLU A 200 9.24 -9.01 -24.30
N TYR A 201 9.30 -8.09 -23.34
CA TYR A 201 9.40 -8.35 -21.91
C TYR A 201 8.19 -7.70 -21.23
N PRO A 202 7.24 -8.50 -20.72
CA PRO A 202 6.09 -7.95 -20.01
C PRO A 202 6.53 -7.33 -18.68
N LEU A 203 5.90 -6.22 -18.31
CA LEU A 203 6.06 -5.62 -16.99
C LEU A 203 5.14 -6.33 -15.99
N GLU A 204 5.74 -7.00 -15.01
CA GLU A 204 4.98 -7.72 -13.97
C GLU A 204 4.66 -6.78 -12.81
N LEU A 205 3.42 -6.81 -12.33
CA LEU A 205 2.98 -5.99 -11.20
C LEU A 205 3.75 -6.37 -9.94
N ALA A 206 4.48 -5.41 -9.38
CA ALA A 206 5.24 -5.58 -8.15
C ALA A 206 4.46 -5.05 -6.94
N GLN A 207 3.75 -3.94 -7.09
CA GLN A 207 3.01 -3.31 -6.01
C GLN A 207 1.80 -2.54 -6.52
N ASN A 208 0.66 -2.72 -5.84
CA ASN A 208 -0.55 -1.92 -6.08
C ASN A 208 -0.78 -1.00 -4.86
N ILE A 209 -0.26 0.23 -4.95
CA ILE A 209 -0.30 1.21 -3.86
C ILE A 209 -1.74 1.63 -3.59
N ASN A 210 -2.57 1.72 -4.65
CA ASN A 210 -3.98 2.03 -4.52
C ASN A 210 -4.71 1.01 -3.64
N GLU A 211 -4.64 -0.28 -3.99
CA GLU A 211 -5.29 -1.34 -3.20
C GLU A 211 -4.77 -1.40 -1.77
N ILE A 212 -3.45 -1.28 -1.58
CA ILE A 212 -2.85 -1.23 -0.25
C ILE A 212 -3.45 -0.08 0.58
N ALA A 213 -3.62 1.10 -0.01
CA ALA A 213 -4.18 2.27 0.68
C ALA A 213 -5.64 2.03 1.11
N PHE A 214 -6.48 1.57 0.18
CA PHE A 214 -7.90 1.30 0.45
C PHE A 214 -8.09 0.20 1.49
N LYS A 215 -7.46 -0.97 1.31
CA LYS A 215 -7.55 -2.09 2.27
C LYS A 215 -7.00 -1.75 3.64
N THR A 216 -5.91 -0.96 3.69
CA THR A 216 -5.34 -0.51 4.96
C THR A 216 -6.27 0.46 5.70
N LEU A 217 -7.00 1.31 4.98
CA LEU A 217 -7.98 2.21 5.58
C LEU A 217 -9.20 1.43 6.09
N GLU A 218 -9.71 0.50 5.27
CA GLU A 218 -10.82 -0.39 5.61
C GLU A 218 -10.56 -1.18 6.90
N ASP A 219 -9.38 -1.81 7.04
CA ASP A 219 -9.01 -2.55 8.26
C ASP A 219 -8.96 -1.67 9.52
N ARG A 220 -8.58 -0.41 9.36
CA ARG A 220 -8.47 0.52 10.49
C ARG A 220 -9.81 1.17 10.84
N MET A 221 -10.74 1.21 9.89
CA MET A 221 -11.99 1.96 9.97
C MET A 221 -12.79 1.63 11.22
N THR A 222 -13.05 0.35 11.50
CA THR A 222 -13.89 -0.07 12.64
C THR A 222 -13.38 0.49 13.97
N ARG A 223 -12.08 0.38 14.22
CA ARG A 223 -11.47 0.85 15.48
C ARG A 223 -11.33 2.37 15.52
N GLU A 224 -10.96 3.00 14.40
CA GLU A 224 -10.80 4.45 14.34
C GLU A 224 -12.16 5.16 14.46
N LEU A 225 -13.22 4.64 13.83
CA LEU A 225 -14.60 5.09 14.02
C LEU A 225 -15.06 4.90 15.46
N ALA A 226 -14.88 3.71 16.06
CA ALA A 226 -15.27 3.47 17.45
C ALA A 226 -14.63 4.47 18.43
N ASN A 227 -13.32 4.72 18.29
CA ASN A 227 -12.60 5.68 19.13
C ASN A 227 -13.04 7.14 18.88
N SER A 228 -13.33 7.50 17.63
CA SER A 228 -13.78 8.84 17.26
C SER A 228 -15.20 9.10 17.79
N LEU A 229 -16.10 8.13 17.65
CA LEU A 229 -17.46 8.16 18.20
C LEU A 229 -17.46 8.41 19.71
N LEU A 230 -16.67 7.62 20.46
CA LEU A 230 -16.54 7.81 21.90
C LEU A 230 -16.07 9.22 22.23
N ARG A 231 -14.95 9.63 21.63
CA ARG A 231 -14.35 10.96 21.88
C ARG A 231 -15.33 12.10 21.61
N LEU A 232 -16.03 12.05 20.47
CA LEU A 232 -16.98 13.08 20.07
C LEU A 232 -18.20 13.11 20.97
N ALA A 233 -18.74 11.94 21.33
CA ALA A 233 -19.87 11.86 22.23
C ALA A 233 -19.51 12.42 23.61
N PHE A 234 -18.32 12.09 24.16
CA PHE A 234 -17.83 12.68 25.42
C PHE A 234 -17.69 14.20 25.32
N LYS A 235 -17.10 14.72 24.24
CA LYS A 235 -16.95 16.17 24.02
C LYS A 235 -18.31 16.87 23.97
N GLN A 236 -19.26 16.34 23.20
CA GLN A 236 -20.60 16.92 23.07
C GLN A 236 -21.41 16.85 24.38
N ALA A 237 -21.26 15.77 25.15
CA ALA A 237 -21.93 15.65 26.44
C ALA A 237 -21.37 16.66 27.46
N ALA A 238 -20.05 16.88 27.48
CA ALA A 238 -19.43 17.89 28.33
C ALA A 238 -19.86 19.32 27.98
N GLU A 239 -19.92 19.66 26.69
CA GLU A 239 -20.41 20.97 26.23
C GLU A 239 -21.87 21.22 26.63
N LYS A 240 -22.74 20.21 26.49
CA LYS A 240 -24.14 20.33 26.92
C LYS A 240 -24.28 20.52 28.43
N ALA A 241 -23.46 19.84 29.22
CA ALA A 241 -23.44 19.99 30.67
C ALA A 241 -23.05 21.41 31.11
N VAL A 242 -22.04 21.99 30.46
CA VAL A 242 -21.62 23.38 30.69
C VAL A 242 -22.70 24.36 30.23
N SER A 243 -23.30 24.13 29.06
CA SER A 243 -24.37 24.99 28.53
C SER A 243 -25.59 25.05 29.44
N LYS A 244 -25.98 23.94 30.09
CA LYS A 244 -27.08 23.93 31.07
C LYS A 244 -26.77 24.74 32.33
N LYS A 245 -25.51 24.80 32.76
CA LYS A 245 -25.09 25.60 33.92
C LYS A 245 -24.99 27.10 33.60
N ALA A 246 -24.86 27.46 32.33
CA ALA A 246 -24.67 28.83 31.86
C ALA A 246 -25.99 29.48 31.36
N GLU A 247 -27.13 29.11 31.93
CA GLU A 247 -28.49 29.53 31.51
C GLU A 247 -28.76 31.05 31.46
N ASN A 248 -27.80 31.92 31.83
CA ASN A 248 -27.95 33.38 31.76
C ASN A 248 -27.10 34.09 30.69
N LEU A 249 -26.56 33.37 29.71
CA LEU A 249 -25.92 33.98 28.53
C LEU A 249 -26.42 33.29 27.24
N GLY A 250 -27.48 33.86 26.67
CA GLY A 250 -27.88 33.80 25.25
C GLY A 250 -27.63 32.50 24.50
N ALA A 251 -28.70 31.72 24.31
CA ALA A 251 -28.73 30.48 23.55
C ALA A 251 -28.13 30.61 22.13
N LEU A 252 -26.85 30.32 22.00
CA LEU A 252 -26.22 29.93 20.74
C LEU A 252 -25.05 29.02 21.13
N LEU A 253 -25.07 27.74 20.72
CA LEU A 253 -23.87 26.89 20.56
C LEU A 253 -24.21 25.42 20.20
N SER A 254 -25.48 24.97 20.23
CA SER A 254 -25.85 23.57 19.91
C SER A 254 -25.56 23.12 18.47
N ILE A 255 -25.22 24.04 17.55
CA ILE A 255 -24.95 23.77 16.13
C ILE A 255 -23.45 23.92 15.79
N VAL A 256 -22.62 24.51 16.66
CA VAL A 256 -21.29 25.03 16.26
C VAL A 256 -20.19 23.96 16.26
N ASN A 257 -20.41 22.78 16.81
CA ASN A 257 -19.34 21.78 16.93
C ASN A 257 -19.00 21.03 15.62
N THR A 258 -19.68 21.35 14.51
CA THR A 258 -19.52 20.70 13.21
C THR A 258 -18.34 21.20 12.38
N LEU A 259 -17.65 22.28 12.80
CA LEU A 259 -16.54 22.89 12.03
C LEU A 259 -15.13 22.52 12.50
N SER A 260 -14.96 21.94 13.70
CA SER A 260 -13.62 21.79 14.31
C SER A 260 -12.92 20.44 14.06
N GLU A 261 -13.58 19.46 13.45
CA GLU A 261 -12.98 18.16 13.21
C GLU A 261 -12.80 17.90 11.71
N LYS A 262 -11.60 18.23 11.23
CA LYS A 262 -11.12 17.86 9.90
C LYS A 262 -10.15 16.69 10.07
N SER A 263 -10.46 15.59 9.41
CA SER A 263 -9.57 14.46 9.20
C SER A 263 -8.26 14.91 8.58
N ASP A 264 -7.14 14.35 9.04
CA ASP A 264 -5.84 14.62 8.45
C ASP A 264 -5.80 14.06 7.02
N THR A 265 -6.02 14.93 6.02
CA THR A 265 -5.99 14.57 4.60
C THR A 265 -4.59 14.66 3.99
N ARG A 266 -3.53 14.91 4.77
CA ARG A 266 -2.16 14.94 4.24
C ARG A 266 -1.78 13.55 3.73
N ASN A 267 -1.42 13.48 2.46
CA ASN A 267 -0.97 12.27 1.79
C ASN A 267 0.23 12.58 0.87
N TRP A 268 1.03 11.57 0.54
CA TRP A 268 2.06 11.70 -0.47
C TRP A 268 1.41 11.67 -1.85
N GLN A 269 1.11 12.86 -2.39
CA GLN A 269 0.36 13.00 -3.65
C GLN A 269 1.13 12.52 -4.89
N THR A 270 2.44 12.28 -4.77
CA THR A 270 3.34 11.88 -5.85
C THR A 270 3.66 10.38 -5.88
N LEU A 271 3.16 9.59 -4.92
CA LEU A 271 3.29 8.13 -5.01
C LEU A 271 2.61 7.62 -6.27
N PRO A 272 3.15 6.57 -6.94
CA PRO A 272 2.47 5.97 -8.06
C PRO A 272 1.20 5.22 -7.64
N TYR A 273 0.30 4.99 -8.60
CA TYR A 273 -0.86 4.11 -8.41
C TYR A 273 -0.39 2.65 -8.26
N SER A 274 0.52 2.24 -9.13
CA SER A 274 1.14 0.92 -9.09
C SER A 274 2.59 0.97 -9.57
N ILE A 275 3.37 -0.03 -9.18
CA ILE A 275 4.74 -0.26 -9.63
C ILE A 275 4.78 -1.62 -10.29
N SER A 276 5.25 -1.65 -11.53
CA SER A 276 5.58 -2.88 -12.25
C SER A 276 7.05 -2.88 -12.63
N TYR A 277 7.64 -4.06 -12.87
CA TYR A 277 9.02 -4.15 -13.31
C TYR A 277 9.30 -5.29 -14.27
N ALA A 278 10.41 -5.20 -14.98
CA ALA A 278 10.95 -6.24 -15.83
C ALA A 278 12.49 -6.26 -15.70
N ARG A 279 13.06 -7.47 -15.75
CA ARG A 279 14.50 -7.69 -15.89
C ARG A 279 14.79 -8.08 -17.34
N ILE A 280 15.58 -7.27 -18.04
CA ILE A 280 15.86 -7.42 -19.46
C ILE A 280 17.36 -7.71 -19.63
N PRO A 281 17.75 -8.92 -20.09
CA PRO A 281 19.14 -9.18 -20.45
C PRO A 281 19.49 -8.40 -21.73
N LEU A 282 20.63 -7.70 -21.72
CA LEU A 282 21.09 -6.89 -22.85
C LEU A 282 22.54 -7.25 -23.22
N PRO A 283 22.88 -7.36 -24.52
CA PRO A 283 24.27 -7.51 -24.94
C PRO A 283 25.14 -6.32 -24.51
N SER A 284 26.45 -6.54 -24.42
CA SER A 284 27.39 -5.45 -24.12
C SER A 284 27.40 -4.43 -25.26
N GLY A 285 27.56 -3.14 -24.93
CA GLY A 285 27.54 -2.03 -25.89
C GLY A 285 26.21 -1.27 -25.91
N GLU A 286 25.96 -0.56 -27.02
CA GLU A 286 24.76 0.26 -27.17
C GLU A 286 23.50 -0.59 -27.43
N ASN A 287 22.47 -0.32 -26.64
CA ASN A 287 21.17 -0.98 -26.71
C ASN A 287 20.07 0.07 -26.80
N THR A 288 19.12 -0.14 -27.71
CA THR A 288 17.87 0.63 -27.74
C THR A 288 16.74 -0.21 -27.15
N VAL A 289 16.03 0.37 -26.18
CA VAL A 289 14.94 -0.27 -25.46
C VAL A 289 13.69 0.58 -25.62
N GLU A 290 12.60 -0.02 -26.09
CA GLU A 290 11.32 0.66 -26.30
C GLU A 290 10.36 0.31 -25.16
N PHE A 291 9.79 1.33 -24.53
CA PHE A 291 8.66 1.21 -23.62
C PHE A 291 7.37 1.51 -24.39
N LYS A 292 6.41 0.58 -24.33
CA LYS A 292 5.12 0.70 -25.02
C LYS A 292 4.00 0.64 -23.99
N SER A 293 3.25 1.72 -23.82
CA SER A 293 2.10 1.77 -22.90
C SER A 293 0.77 1.92 -23.65
N LEU A 294 -0.25 1.25 -23.12
CA LEU A 294 -1.57 1.08 -23.73
C LEU A 294 -2.66 1.70 -22.86
N SER A 295 -3.46 2.61 -23.43
CA SER A 295 -4.66 3.16 -22.81
C SER A 295 -5.92 2.36 -23.19
N PRO A 296 -6.99 2.39 -22.36
CA PRO A 296 -8.29 1.84 -22.72
C PRO A 296 -8.85 2.61 -23.92
N GLY A 297 -9.26 1.91 -24.98
CA GLY A 297 -9.89 2.52 -26.16
C GLY A 297 -9.08 2.45 -27.47
N LYS A 298 -7.93 1.76 -27.50
CA LYS A 298 -7.14 1.44 -28.72
C LYS A 298 -6.63 2.64 -29.55
N SER A 299 -6.76 3.89 -29.11
CA SER A 299 -6.47 5.00 -30.03
C SER A 299 -5.02 5.50 -30.03
N ARG A 300 -4.22 5.26 -28.97
CA ARG A 300 -2.82 5.74 -28.90
C ARG A 300 -1.92 4.80 -28.09
N GLU A 301 -1.09 4.05 -28.80
CA GLU A 301 0.14 3.51 -28.21
C GLU A 301 1.10 4.66 -27.97
N ASN A 302 1.62 4.77 -26.73
CA ASN A 302 2.72 5.67 -26.45
C ASN A 302 4.00 4.83 -26.46
N VAL A 303 4.91 5.15 -27.37
CA VAL A 303 6.19 4.46 -27.53
C VAL A 303 7.32 5.43 -27.19
N LEU A 304 8.13 5.06 -26.20
CA LEU A 304 9.29 5.83 -25.78
C LEU A 304 10.55 4.99 -25.94
N SER A 305 11.57 5.54 -26.59
CA SER A 305 12.85 4.86 -26.81
C SER A 305 13.91 5.37 -25.83
N PHE A 306 14.61 4.44 -25.19
CA PHE A 306 15.72 4.71 -24.29
C PHE A 306 17.00 4.05 -24.85
N LYS A 307 18.12 4.76 -24.76
CA LYS A 307 19.43 4.22 -25.12
C LYS A 307 20.23 3.91 -23.86
N PHE A 308 20.82 2.73 -23.81
CA PHE A 308 21.68 2.28 -22.71
C PHE A 308 22.99 1.75 -23.28
N ASN A 309 24.11 2.14 -22.67
CA ASN A 309 25.40 1.51 -22.92
C ASN A 309 25.68 0.52 -21.79
N ILE A 310 25.82 -0.76 -22.13
CA ILE A 310 25.86 -1.86 -21.15
C ILE A 310 27.26 -2.47 -21.09
N ASN A 311 27.85 -2.55 -19.90
CA ASN A 311 29.06 -3.34 -19.69
C ASN A 311 28.72 -4.79 -19.29
N LYS A 312 29.66 -5.70 -19.56
CA LYS A 312 29.51 -7.11 -19.21
C LYS A 312 29.36 -7.29 -17.69
N GLY A 313 28.30 -7.99 -17.28
CA GLY A 313 27.99 -8.27 -15.88
C GLY A 313 27.52 -7.05 -15.09
N GLU A 314 27.20 -5.94 -15.75
CA GLU A 314 26.61 -4.75 -15.13
C GLU A 314 25.10 -4.90 -15.01
N THR A 315 24.53 -4.35 -13.94
CA THR A 315 23.08 -4.17 -13.78
C THR A 315 22.76 -2.69 -13.76
N ILE A 316 21.98 -2.23 -14.75
CA ILE A 316 21.50 -0.85 -14.83
C ILE A 316 20.06 -0.78 -14.35
N PHE A 317 19.73 0.30 -13.63
CA PHE A 317 18.38 0.56 -13.14
C PHE A 317 17.77 1.73 -13.89
N ARG A 318 16.54 1.56 -14.39
CA ARG A 318 15.73 2.63 -14.97
C ARG A 318 14.39 2.71 -14.27
N MET A 319 14.09 3.88 -13.69
CA MET A 319 12.76 4.19 -13.19
C MET A 319 12.08 5.15 -14.17
N PHE A 320 10.86 4.81 -14.58
CA PHE A 320 10.03 5.65 -15.44
C PHE A 320 8.64 5.81 -14.85
N HIS A 321 8.15 7.04 -14.78
CA HIS A 321 6.86 7.38 -14.18
C HIS A 321 5.95 8.04 -15.20
N THR A 322 4.78 7.43 -15.45
CA THR A 322 3.67 8.06 -16.19
C THR A 322 2.70 8.67 -15.20
N LEU A 323 2.52 10.00 -15.23
CA LEU A 323 1.66 10.71 -14.27
C LEU A 323 0.19 10.80 -14.71
N ASP A 324 -0.09 10.41 -15.96
CA ASP A 324 -1.39 10.51 -16.60
C ASP A 324 -2.46 9.70 -15.84
N SER A 325 -3.54 10.38 -15.45
CA SER A 325 -4.71 9.81 -14.81
C SER A 325 -5.99 10.25 -15.53
N ILE A 326 -7.00 9.39 -15.52
CA ILE A 326 -8.35 9.76 -15.93
C ILE A 326 -8.85 10.85 -14.96
N PRO A 327 -9.48 11.93 -15.45
CA PRO A 327 -10.05 12.95 -14.59
C PRO A 327 -10.98 12.35 -13.54
N LEU A 328 -10.91 12.86 -12.31
CA LEU A 328 -11.86 12.50 -11.27
C LEU A 328 -13.24 13.02 -11.70
N GLU A 329 -14.24 12.13 -11.79
CA GLU A 329 -15.63 12.56 -11.89
C GLU A 329 -15.99 13.41 -10.66
N GLN A 330 -16.71 14.52 -10.90
CA GLN A 330 -17.02 15.52 -9.89
C GLN A 330 -18.03 15.02 -8.86
#